data_AF-A0A0W1AQJ2-F1
#
_entry.id   AF-A0A0W1AQJ2-F1
#
_cell.length_a   1.000
_cell.length_b   1.000
_cell.length_c   1.000
_cell.angle_alpha   90.00
_cell.angle_beta   90.00
_cell.angle_gamma   90.00
#
_symmetry.space_group_name_H-M   'P 1'
#
loop_
_entity.id
_entity.type
_entity.pdbx_description
1 polymer ?
#
loop_
_entity_poly.entity_id
_entity_poly.type
_entity_poly.pdbx_seq_one_letter_code
_entity_poly.pdbx_strand_id
1 'polypeptide(L)'
;MKEDQFRTLYKKAVDSMKPGEEMKKELIDKLEQQQERKRPRKTVYIAASIVLAAGIGLAAPNIWKQLNGQSTQGQVAQVTPGTSETGNPGTNAPGSIVIPKLELPDTKSGGMADMLALVVYKDNIYTQSATRINAADAAALRGDKLGRTTGGIDEWSGKDKYIELASNIGETDIYSVKGYDSDFLIMSYSEINGEVFAELYEHTNGITVNSGADLFGKLNLEGRITSAQWESFDSWNNGQQQYSPLAGGETLNGFLSALQAAKPLAAEPLIEQGIYDSEDRKVLYLQLEDNARVELTLFGQGLVRYGQAPVFFEVESGAFQQLWDSMKL
;
A
#
# COMPACT_ATOMS: atom_id res chain seq x y z
N MET A 1 -26.46 -18.67 -18.80
CA MET A 1 -27.51 -18.73 -17.76
C MET A 1 -27.67 -17.32 -17.22
N LYS A 2 -28.88 -16.74 -17.17
CA LYS A 2 -29.05 -15.32 -16.80
C LYS A 2 -28.92 -15.15 -15.28
N GLU A 3 -28.18 -14.13 -14.85
CA GLU A 3 -27.75 -13.88 -13.46
C GLU A 3 -28.91 -13.89 -12.44
N ASP A 4 -30.11 -13.47 -12.85
CA ASP A 4 -31.31 -13.48 -12.02
C ASP A 4 -31.78 -14.90 -11.64
N GLN A 5 -31.54 -15.89 -12.50
CA GLN A 5 -31.87 -17.28 -12.19
C GLN A 5 -30.92 -17.87 -11.15
N PHE A 6 -29.63 -17.47 -11.17
CA PHE A 6 -28.64 -17.91 -10.20
C PHE A 6 -28.94 -17.37 -8.80
N ARG A 7 -29.24 -16.07 -8.68
CA ARG A 7 -29.59 -15.43 -7.41
C ARG A 7 -30.84 -16.03 -6.77
N THR A 8 -31.85 -16.32 -7.60
CA THR A 8 -33.11 -16.92 -7.14
C THR A 8 -32.92 -18.35 -6.65
N LEU A 9 -32.11 -19.15 -7.35
CA LEU A 9 -31.77 -20.52 -6.94
C LEU A 9 -30.94 -20.55 -5.66
N TYR A 10 -29.96 -19.64 -5.53
CA TYR A 10 -29.11 -19.54 -4.35
C TYR A 10 -29.90 -19.17 -3.10
N LYS A 11 -30.78 -18.15 -3.20
CA LYS A 11 -31.62 -17.73 -2.07
C LYS A 11 -32.56 -18.85 -1.60
N LYS A 12 -33.16 -19.58 -2.55
CA LYS A 12 -34.02 -20.73 -2.25
C LYS A 12 -33.26 -21.88 -1.57
N ALA A 13 -32.00 -22.10 -1.93
CA ALA A 13 -31.16 -23.12 -1.31
C ALA A 13 -30.83 -22.74 0.15
N VAL A 14 -30.42 -21.49 0.39
CA VAL A 14 -30.10 -20.98 1.73
C VAL A 14 -31.33 -21.00 2.65
N ASP A 15 -32.49 -20.53 2.18
CA ASP A 15 -33.73 -20.52 2.97
C ASP A 15 -34.24 -21.93 3.31
N SER A 16 -33.80 -22.96 2.56
CA SER A 16 -34.16 -24.36 2.80
C SER A 16 -33.20 -25.11 3.74
N MET A 17 -32.07 -24.51 4.12
CA MET A 17 -31.14 -25.12 5.07
C MET A 17 -31.64 -24.94 6.50
N LYS A 18 -32.12 -26.03 7.11
CA LYS A 18 -32.30 -26.10 8.57
C LYS A 18 -30.98 -26.52 9.21
N PRO A 19 -30.45 -25.76 10.17
CA PRO A 19 -29.24 -26.16 10.90
C PRO A 19 -29.46 -27.52 11.57
N GLY A 20 -28.54 -28.46 11.34
CA GLY A 20 -28.57 -29.77 11.99
C GLY A 20 -28.45 -29.63 13.51
N GLU A 21 -29.13 -30.51 14.24
CA GLU A 21 -29.17 -30.48 15.72
C GLU A 21 -27.76 -30.60 16.36
N GLU A 22 -26.79 -31.22 15.67
CA GLU A 22 -25.39 -31.27 16.10
C GLU A 22 -24.72 -29.88 16.10
N MET A 23 -24.97 -29.05 15.08
CA MET A 23 -24.41 -27.71 14.98
C MET A 23 -24.98 -26.77 16.05
N LYS A 24 -26.28 -26.94 16.38
CA LYS A 24 -26.90 -26.20 17.49
C LYS A 24 -26.30 -26.60 18.84
N LYS A 25 -26.06 -27.91 19.03
CA LYS A 25 -25.48 -28.43 20.26
C LYS A 25 -24.03 -27.95 20.45
N GLU A 26 -23.24 -27.92 19.38
CA GLU A 26 -21.87 -27.38 19.42
C GLU A 26 -21.83 -25.87 19.71
N LEU A 27 -22.81 -25.11 19.21
CA LEU A 27 -22.96 -23.67 19.50
C LEU A 27 -23.35 -23.42 20.96
N ILE A 28 -24.23 -24.25 21.53
CA ILE A 28 -24.66 -24.14 22.93
C ILE A 28 -23.51 -24.54 23.87
N ASP A 29 -22.80 -25.64 23.60
CA ASP A 29 -21.64 -26.07 24.39
C ASP A 29 -20.52 -25.01 24.39
N LYS A 30 -20.31 -24.31 23.27
CA LYS A 30 -19.36 -23.18 23.17
C LYS A 30 -19.81 -21.95 23.97
N LEU A 31 -21.10 -21.67 24.03
CA LEU A 31 -21.67 -20.56 24.80
C LEU A 31 -21.63 -20.82 26.32
N GLU A 32 -21.86 -22.06 26.74
CA GLU A 32 -21.81 -22.46 28.15
C GLU A 32 -20.37 -22.47 28.69
N GLN A 33 -19.38 -22.91 27.89
CA GLN A 33 -17.96 -22.84 28.27
C GLN A 33 -17.44 -21.39 28.47
N GLN A 34 -18.03 -20.40 27.81
CA GLN A 34 -17.64 -18.99 27.99
C GLN A 34 -18.22 -18.35 29.26
N GLN A 35 -19.32 -18.86 29.83
CA GLN A 35 -19.95 -18.25 31.01
C GLN A 35 -19.28 -18.63 32.35
N GLU A 36 -18.62 -19.78 32.46
CA GLU A 36 -18.08 -20.26 33.75
C GLU A 36 -16.71 -19.67 34.16
N ARG A 37 -16.00 -18.94 33.28
CA ARG A 37 -14.69 -18.35 33.60
C ARG A 37 -14.77 -16.85 33.90
N LYS A 38 -15.33 -16.48 35.06
CA LYS A 38 -15.19 -15.12 35.63
C LYS A 38 -14.10 -15.06 36.71
N ARG A 39 -12.92 -14.49 36.40
CA ARG A 39 -11.97 -13.83 37.34
C ARG A 39 -11.11 -12.78 36.61
N PRO A 40 -10.54 -11.78 37.32
CA PRO A 40 -10.60 -10.37 36.92
C PRO A 40 -9.40 -9.83 36.11
N ARG A 41 -9.73 -8.83 35.27
CA ARG A 41 -8.90 -7.80 34.59
C ARG A 41 -7.38 -7.98 34.61
N LYS A 42 -6.83 -8.42 33.47
CA LYS A 42 -5.56 -7.93 32.91
C LYS A 42 -5.69 -7.83 31.38
N THR A 43 -5.03 -6.82 30.85
CA THR A 43 -4.91 -6.31 29.48
C THR A 43 -5.14 -7.34 28.38
N VAL A 44 -6.12 -7.06 27.52
CA VAL A 44 -6.46 -7.87 26.35
C VAL A 44 -5.49 -7.50 25.23
N TYR A 45 -4.58 -8.41 24.89
CA TYR A 45 -3.96 -8.43 23.58
C TYR A 45 -5.06 -8.79 22.57
N ILE A 46 -5.44 -7.83 21.74
CA ILE A 46 -6.31 -8.11 20.60
C ILE A 46 -5.42 -8.72 19.52
N ALA A 47 -5.61 -10.02 19.27
CA ALA A 47 -5.11 -10.66 18.06
C ALA A 47 -5.73 -9.96 16.87
N ALA A 48 -4.95 -9.13 16.16
CA ALA A 48 -5.34 -8.60 14.87
C ALA A 48 -5.39 -9.78 13.90
N SER A 49 -6.59 -10.05 13.39
CA SER A 49 -6.87 -11.08 12.39
C SER A 49 -5.94 -10.90 11.19
N ILE A 50 -5.10 -11.90 10.93
CA ILE A 50 -4.24 -11.99 9.76
C ILE A 50 -5.13 -12.09 8.53
N VAL A 51 -5.36 -10.96 7.88
CA VAL A 51 -5.79 -10.97 6.49
C VAL A 51 -4.50 -10.97 5.68
N LEU A 52 -4.01 -12.16 5.32
CA LEU A 52 -3.15 -12.36 4.16
C LEU A 52 -4.00 -12.07 2.91
N ALA A 53 -4.40 -10.81 2.72
CA ALA A 53 -4.96 -10.35 1.46
C ALA A 53 -3.78 -10.16 0.52
N ALA A 54 -3.73 -11.01 -0.49
CA ALA A 54 -3.02 -10.72 -1.72
C ALA A 54 -3.38 -9.30 -2.18
N GLY A 55 -2.36 -8.46 -2.37
CA GLY A 55 -2.42 -7.22 -3.15
C GLY A 55 -3.43 -6.15 -2.70
N ILE A 56 -2.99 -5.19 -1.88
CA ILE A 56 -3.55 -3.83 -1.93
C ILE A 56 -2.71 -3.02 -2.93
N GLY A 57 -2.78 -3.43 -4.21
CA GLY A 57 -2.28 -2.71 -5.38
C GLY A 57 -3.33 -1.77 -5.97
N LEU A 58 -4.52 -1.75 -5.36
CA LEU A 58 -5.54 -0.75 -5.57
C LEU A 58 -5.79 -0.08 -4.23
N ALA A 59 -5.08 1.01 -3.95
CA ALA A 59 -5.74 2.05 -3.18
C ALA A 59 -6.96 2.46 -4.02
N ALA A 60 -8.15 2.00 -3.63
CA ALA A 60 -9.37 2.27 -4.36
C ALA A 60 -9.51 3.79 -4.58
N PRO A 61 -10.07 4.26 -5.70
CA PRO A 61 -10.26 5.69 -5.96
C PRO A 61 -11.01 6.43 -4.84
N ASN A 62 -11.76 5.70 -4.01
CA ASN A 62 -12.46 6.22 -2.84
C ASN A 62 -11.53 6.59 -1.68
N ILE A 63 -10.39 5.90 -1.50
CA ILE A 63 -9.41 6.18 -0.43
C ILE A 63 -8.85 7.59 -0.61
N TRP A 64 -8.45 7.94 -1.83
CA TRP A 64 -7.83 9.23 -2.11
C TRP A 64 -8.81 10.40 -2.17
N LYS A 65 -10.01 10.21 -2.74
CA LYS A 65 -11.08 11.21 -2.68
C LYS A 65 -11.50 11.54 -1.24
N GLN A 66 -11.41 10.56 -0.34
CA GLN A 66 -11.76 10.72 1.07
C GLN A 66 -10.64 11.35 1.90
N LEU A 67 -9.36 11.03 1.62
CA LEU A 67 -8.20 11.64 2.30
C LEU A 67 -7.96 13.11 1.88
N ASN A 68 -8.40 13.51 0.68
CA ASN A 68 -8.28 14.90 0.18
C ASN A 68 -9.59 15.71 0.34
N GLY A 69 -10.58 15.18 1.05
CA GLY A 69 -11.84 15.86 1.34
C GLY A 69 -11.64 17.04 2.29
N GLN A 70 -11.66 18.26 1.74
CA GLN A 70 -11.60 19.58 2.40
C GLN A 70 -10.21 20.12 2.77
N SER A 71 -9.35 20.37 1.78
CA SER A 71 -8.52 21.59 1.82
C SER A 71 -9.28 22.74 1.16
N THR A 72 -9.62 23.76 1.94
CA THR A 72 -10.22 25.01 1.47
C THR A 72 -9.29 25.71 0.47
N GLN A 73 -9.80 25.94 -0.74
CA GLN A 73 -9.31 26.88 -1.77
C GLN A 73 -7.80 27.14 -1.82
N GLY A 74 -7.04 26.17 -2.33
CA GLY A 74 -5.80 26.43 -3.07
C GLY A 74 -6.08 26.20 -4.55
N GLN A 75 -6.06 27.26 -5.37
CA GLN A 75 -6.25 27.15 -6.80
C GLN A 75 -5.22 26.18 -7.41
N VAL A 76 -5.69 25.04 -7.90
CA VAL A 76 -4.93 24.22 -8.85
C VAL A 76 -4.71 25.06 -10.11
N ALA A 77 -3.46 25.42 -10.35
CA ALA A 77 -3.09 26.24 -11.50
C ALA A 77 -3.40 25.48 -12.79
N GLN A 78 -4.44 25.93 -13.51
CA GLN A 78 -4.59 25.65 -14.94
C GLN A 78 -3.44 26.36 -15.67
N VAL A 79 -2.63 25.60 -16.38
CA VAL A 79 -1.54 26.16 -17.20
C VAL A 79 -2.14 26.89 -18.39
N THR A 80 -2.08 28.22 -18.39
CA THR A 80 -2.10 29.04 -19.61
C THR A 80 -0.72 29.72 -19.72
N PRO A 81 -0.03 29.65 -20.87
CA PRO A 81 1.32 30.21 -20.98
C PRO A 81 1.27 31.73 -21.19
N GLY A 82 1.90 32.49 -20.29
CA GLY A 82 2.19 33.90 -20.54
C GLY A 82 2.49 34.77 -19.31
N THR A 83 3.76 35.18 -19.23
CA THR A 83 4.31 36.41 -18.61
C THR A 83 4.44 36.52 -17.08
N SER A 84 5.68 36.77 -16.68
CA SER A 84 6.20 37.04 -15.34
C SER A 84 5.57 38.27 -14.67
N GLU A 85 5.28 38.21 -13.36
CA GLU A 85 6.00 38.98 -12.32
C GLU A 85 5.44 38.78 -10.89
N THR A 86 6.39 38.67 -9.95
CA THR A 86 6.38 39.01 -8.51
C THR A 86 5.52 38.23 -7.49
N GLY A 87 6.22 37.40 -6.69
CA GLY A 87 6.12 37.39 -5.22
C GLY A 87 5.37 36.24 -4.56
N ASN A 88 6.02 35.07 -4.39
CA ASN A 88 5.68 34.10 -3.32
C ASN A 88 6.87 33.14 -3.05
N PRO A 89 7.12 32.72 -1.79
CA PRO A 89 8.21 31.81 -1.46
C PRO A 89 7.83 30.36 -1.82
N GLY A 90 8.67 29.71 -2.64
CA GLY A 90 8.56 28.30 -3.02
C GLY A 90 8.22 28.07 -4.49
N THR A 91 9.03 28.58 -5.41
CA THR A 91 8.96 28.18 -6.82
C THR A 91 9.44 26.74 -6.95
N ASN A 92 8.50 25.79 -6.91
CA ASN A 92 8.74 24.42 -7.31
C ASN A 92 9.24 24.37 -8.75
N ALA A 93 10.20 23.48 -9.03
CA ALA A 93 10.71 23.30 -10.38
C ALA A 93 9.56 22.87 -11.32
N PRO A 94 9.53 23.35 -12.59
CA PRO A 94 8.51 22.93 -13.55
C PRO A 94 8.51 21.39 -13.66
N GLY A 95 7.39 20.76 -13.31
CA GLY A 95 7.21 19.30 -13.41
C GLY A 95 7.35 18.50 -12.11
N SER A 96 7.63 19.12 -10.95
CA SER A 96 7.59 18.42 -9.66
C SER A 96 6.16 18.27 -9.12
N ILE A 97 5.88 17.17 -8.41
CA ILE A 97 4.61 16.90 -7.71
C ILE A 97 4.83 16.99 -6.19
N VAL A 98 4.05 17.83 -5.52
CA VAL A 98 4.00 17.87 -4.05
C VAL A 98 2.97 16.85 -3.58
N ILE A 99 3.41 15.87 -2.80
CA ILE A 99 2.53 14.94 -2.11
C ILE A 99 2.26 15.52 -0.72
N PRO A 100 1.01 15.91 -0.39
CA PRO A 100 0.71 16.44 0.93
C PRO A 100 0.98 15.36 1.99
N LYS A 101 1.23 15.80 3.23
CA LYS A 101 1.26 14.89 4.37
C LYS A 101 -0.12 14.24 4.49
N LEU A 102 -0.13 12.94 4.79
CA LEU A 102 -1.38 12.20 4.90
C LEU A 102 -2.25 12.80 6.01
N GLU A 103 -3.54 12.93 5.74
CA GLU A 103 -4.55 13.34 6.73
C GLU A 103 -5.68 12.32 6.68
N LEU A 104 -5.98 11.70 7.83
CA LEU A 104 -7.11 10.81 7.97
C LEU A 104 -8.41 11.61 7.92
N PRO A 105 -9.48 11.07 7.30
CA PRO A 105 -10.75 11.76 7.18
C PRO A 105 -11.36 12.02 8.56
N ASP A 106 -11.99 13.18 8.76
CA ASP A 106 -12.81 13.42 9.96
C ASP A 106 -14.11 12.59 9.86
N THR A 107 -14.60 12.09 11.00
CA THR A 107 -15.93 11.47 11.20
C THR A 107 -17.09 12.19 10.49
N LYS A 108 -16.97 13.51 10.28
CA LYS A 108 -17.98 14.34 9.61
C LYS A 108 -18.06 14.17 8.09
N SER A 109 -17.09 13.49 7.49
CA SER A 109 -17.01 13.28 6.03
C SER A 109 -17.97 12.22 5.50
N GLY A 110 -18.57 11.39 6.37
CA GLY A 110 -19.60 10.40 6.00
C GLY A 110 -19.15 9.27 5.06
N GLY A 111 -17.87 9.21 4.68
CA GLY A 111 -17.31 8.18 3.80
C GLY A 111 -16.81 6.97 4.60
N MET A 112 -16.86 5.75 4.05
CA MET A 112 -16.25 4.59 4.72
C MET A 112 -14.74 4.75 4.73
N ALA A 113 -14.14 5.06 5.89
CA ALA A 113 -12.68 5.13 5.99
C ALA A 113 -12.09 3.72 5.80
N ASP A 114 -11.30 3.53 4.75
CA ASP A 114 -10.53 2.30 4.56
C ASP A 114 -9.47 2.19 5.66
N MET A 115 -9.28 0.97 6.18
CA MET A 115 -8.32 0.70 7.25
C MET A 115 -6.88 0.80 6.73
N LEU A 116 -6.36 2.02 6.63
CA LEU A 116 -4.98 2.27 6.26
C LEU A 116 -4.08 2.08 7.48
N ALA A 117 -3.36 0.96 7.53
CA ALA A 117 -2.39 0.69 8.58
C ALA A 117 -1.26 1.74 8.55
N LEU A 118 -1.05 2.42 9.68
CA LEU A 118 -0.11 3.53 9.79
C LEU A 118 0.59 3.61 11.14
N VAL A 119 1.76 4.26 11.11
CA VAL A 119 2.58 4.62 12.27
C VAL A 119 3.09 6.05 12.10
N VAL A 120 2.98 6.86 13.15
CA VAL A 120 3.61 8.19 13.21
C VAL A 120 5.03 8.05 13.75
N TYR A 121 6.03 8.58 13.05
CA TYR A 121 7.42 8.56 13.50
C TYR A 121 8.17 9.79 12.99
N LYS A 122 8.87 10.50 13.88
CA LYS A 122 9.52 11.79 13.61
C LYS A 122 8.62 12.79 12.87
N ASP A 123 7.38 12.93 13.32
CA ASP A 123 6.36 13.77 12.67
C ASP A 123 6.07 13.38 11.19
N ASN A 124 6.41 12.17 10.76
CA ASN A 124 6.02 11.64 9.46
C ASN A 124 5.03 10.48 9.63
N ILE A 125 4.21 10.25 8.61
CA ILE A 125 3.23 9.17 8.62
C ILE A 125 3.72 8.07 7.69
N TYR A 126 3.96 6.90 8.27
CA TYR A 126 4.38 5.71 7.56
C TYR A 126 3.16 4.82 7.35
N THR A 127 2.91 4.41 6.12
CA THR A 127 1.79 3.52 5.77
C THR A 127 2.32 2.16 5.35
N GLN A 128 1.50 1.11 5.43
CA GLN A 128 1.92 -0.23 5.01
C GLN A 128 2.56 -0.22 3.60
N SER A 129 3.75 -0.79 3.49
CA SER A 129 4.59 -0.71 2.30
C SER A 129 4.16 -1.67 1.18
N ALA A 130 4.43 -1.27 -0.07
CA ALA A 130 4.42 -2.20 -1.21
C ALA A 130 5.67 -3.08 -1.28
N THR A 131 6.74 -2.75 -0.57
CA THR A 131 7.86 -3.66 -0.35
C THR A 131 7.46 -4.68 0.71
N ARG A 132 7.60 -5.97 0.38
CA ARG A 132 7.22 -7.10 1.23
C ARG A 132 8.44 -7.90 1.66
N ILE A 133 8.35 -8.54 2.82
CA ILE A 133 9.35 -9.48 3.34
C ILE A 133 8.61 -10.70 3.89
N ASN A 134 9.28 -11.86 3.88
CA ASN A 134 8.76 -13.01 4.62
C ASN A 134 9.16 -12.90 6.10
N ALA A 135 8.32 -13.44 6.98
CA ALA A 135 8.58 -13.47 8.41
C ALA A 135 9.94 -14.12 8.78
N ALA A 136 10.34 -15.15 8.02
CA ALA A 136 11.61 -15.85 8.22
C ALA A 136 12.85 -14.96 7.97
N ASP A 137 12.72 -13.93 7.12
CA ASP A 137 13.82 -13.04 6.73
C ASP A 137 13.87 -11.76 7.59
N ALA A 138 12.76 -11.41 8.25
CA ALA A 138 12.60 -10.16 8.98
C ALA A 138 13.66 -9.94 10.08
N ALA A 139 14.05 -11.01 10.78
CA ALA A 139 15.05 -10.90 11.85
C ALA A 139 16.42 -10.43 11.33
N ALA A 140 16.80 -10.83 10.11
CA ALA A 140 18.06 -10.44 9.50
C ALA A 140 18.06 -8.95 9.11
N LEU A 141 16.92 -8.45 8.64
CA LEU A 141 16.69 -7.06 8.25
C LEU A 141 16.47 -6.11 9.43
N ARG A 142 16.18 -6.62 10.62
CA ARG A 142 15.93 -5.78 11.81
C ARG A 142 17.17 -4.98 12.22
N GLY A 143 17.04 -3.66 12.20
CA GLY A 143 18.03 -2.70 12.68
C GLY A 143 17.80 -2.29 14.14
N ASP A 144 18.13 -1.04 14.44
CA ASP A 144 17.97 -0.45 15.76
C ASP A 144 16.50 -0.22 16.09
N LYS A 145 16.14 -0.45 17.36
CA LYS A 145 14.80 -0.15 17.87
C LYS A 145 14.58 1.36 17.87
N LEU A 146 13.57 1.81 17.14
CA LEU A 146 13.15 3.21 17.02
C LEU A 146 12.15 3.60 18.11
N GLY A 147 11.39 2.63 18.60
CA GLY A 147 10.48 2.83 19.71
C GLY A 147 9.43 1.73 19.83
N ARG A 148 8.36 2.03 20.56
CA ARG A 148 7.18 1.18 20.67
C ARG A 148 5.96 2.01 20.34
N THR A 149 5.13 1.51 19.44
CA THR A 149 3.89 2.19 19.10
C THR A 149 2.96 2.24 20.29
N THR A 150 2.21 3.33 20.37
CA THR A 150 1.00 3.41 21.18
C THR A 150 -0.20 3.32 20.25
N GLY A 151 -1.32 2.80 20.76
CA GLY A 151 -2.59 3.02 20.10
C GLY A 151 -3.00 4.50 20.13
N GLY A 152 -4.26 4.77 19.77
CA GLY A 152 -4.85 6.10 19.92
C GLY A 152 -4.98 6.90 18.62
N ILE A 153 -4.59 6.30 17.50
CA ILE A 153 -5.09 6.66 16.18
C ILE A 153 -6.08 5.58 15.74
N ASP A 154 -7.25 6.02 15.30
CA ASP A 154 -8.23 5.24 14.55
C ASP A 154 -8.39 5.87 13.15
N GLU A 155 -9.25 5.28 12.32
CA GLU A 155 -9.47 5.71 10.93
C GLU A 155 -10.05 7.13 10.79
N TRP A 156 -10.37 7.79 11.92
CA TRP A 156 -11.04 9.08 11.98
C TRP A 156 -10.28 10.14 12.77
N SER A 157 -9.08 9.80 13.21
CA SER A 157 -8.31 10.62 14.12
C SER A 157 -7.74 11.85 13.41
N GLY A 158 -8.01 13.03 13.97
CA GLY A 158 -7.45 14.29 13.52
C GLY A 158 -5.96 14.43 13.83
N LYS A 159 -5.35 15.48 13.27
CA LYS A 159 -3.90 15.79 13.41
C LYS A 159 -3.42 15.91 14.85
N ASP A 160 -4.29 16.27 15.78
CA ASP A 160 -3.96 16.35 17.21
C ASP A 160 -3.58 14.99 17.82
N LYS A 161 -3.93 13.90 17.13
CA LYS A 161 -3.57 12.53 17.51
C LYS A 161 -2.28 12.04 16.87
N TYR A 162 -1.66 12.81 15.97
CA TYR A 162 -0.41 12.44 15.32
C TYR A 162 0.78 12.76 16.24
N ILE A 163 0.80 12.09 17.39
CA ILE A 163 1.92 12.14 18.33
C ILE A 163 2.93 11.05 17.97
N GLU A 164 4.18 11.23 18.39
CA GLU A 164 5.27 10.29 18.13
C GLU A 164 4.87 8.85 18.51
N LEU A 165 5.04 7.92 17.57
CA LEU A 165 4.72 6.49 17.68
C LEU A 165 3.22 6.16 17.89
N ALA A 166 2.31 7.11 17.70
CA ALA A 166 0.89 6.78 17.59
C ALA A 166 0.63 5.94 16.33
N SER A 167 -0.31 4.99 16.45
CA SER A 167 -0.61 4.05 15.37
C SER A 167 -2.02 3.46 15.51
N ASN A 168 -2.51 2.86 14.40
CA ASN A 168 -3.69 2.01 14.39
C ASN A 168 -3.36 0.51 14.23
N ILE A 169 -2.07 0.14 14.29
CA ILE A 169 -1.59 -1.25 14.16
C ILE A 169 -1.47 -1.98 15.53
N GLY A 170 -1.92 -1.34 16.60
CA GLY A 170 -1.74 -1.81 17.97
C GLY A 170 -0.35 -1.49 18.53
N GLU A 171 -0.06 -1.98 19.75
CA GLU A 171 1.21 -1.75 20.43
C GLU A 171 2.27 -2.79 20.02
N THR A 172 3.28 -2.35 19.29
CA THR A 172 4.38 -3.18 18.82
C THR A 172 5.69 -2.39 18.77
N ASP A 173 6.81 -3.10 18.76
CA ASP A 173 8.11 -2.46 18.66
C ASP A 173 8.41 -2.13 17.19
N ILE A 174 8.91 -0.91 16.96
CA ILE A 174 9.33 -0.41 15.65
C ILE A 174 10.84 -0.38 15.57
N TYR A 175 11.37 -0.79 14.43
CA TYR A 175 12.79 -0.89 14.14
C TYR A 175 13.12 -0.20 12.81
N SER A 176 14.34 0.29 12.69
CA SER A 176 14.91 0.60 11.39
C SER A 176 15.13 -0.68 10.59
N VAL A 177 15.22 -0.56 9.26
CA VAL A 177 15.49 -1.68 8.36
C VAL A 177 16.92 -1.57 7.85
N LYS A 178 17.73 -2.61 8.08
CA LYS A 178 19.13 -2.62 7.64
C LYS A 178 19.21 -2.41 6.13
N GLY A 179 20.07 -1.48 5.70
CA GLY A 179 20.24 -1.14 4.30
C GLY A 179 19.26 -0.09 3.76
N TYR A 180 18.29 0.35 4.57
CA TYR A 180 17.32 1.38 4.17
C TYR A 180 17.40 2.60 5.09
N ASP A 181 17.04 3.76 4.54
CA ASP A 181 16.88 4.99 5.31
C ASP A 181 15.64 4.88 6.20
N SER A 182 15.80 5.07 7.52
CA SER A 182 14.68 5.04 8.47
C SER A 182 13.68 6.19 8.27
N ASP A 183 14.08 7.24 7.55
CA ASP A 183 13.18 8.34 7.17
C ASP A 183 12.32 7.96 5.93
N PHE A 184 12.55 6.77 5.36
CA PHE A 184 11.77 6.18 4.27
C PHE A 184 11.08 4.87 4.67
N LEU A 185 11.80 3.90 5.26
CA LEU A 185 11.29 2.55 5.55
C LEU A 185 11.57 2.14 6.99
N ILE A 186 10.51 1.70 7.68
CA ILE A 186 10.57 1.18 9.06
C ILE A 186 9.84 -0.16 9.13
N MET A 187 10.08 -0.92 10.21
CA MET A 187 9.51 -2.25 10.39
C MET A 187 8.87 -2.40 11.76
N SER A 188 7.63 -2.88 11.82
CA SER A 188 7.11 -3.50 13.03
C SER A 188 7.71 -4.89 13.15
N TYR A 189 8.12 -5.28 14.35
CA TYR A 189 8.63 -6.63 14.60
C TYR A 189 8.22 -7.09 15.99
N SER A 190 7.57 -8.25 16.05
CA SER A 190 7.29 -8.94 17.30
C SER A 190 7.42 -10.44 17.12
N GLU A 191 7.70 -11.13 18.22
CA GLU A 191 7.74 -12.57 18.27
C GLU A 191 6.78 -13.05 19.36
N ILE A 192 5.80 -13.85 19.00
CA ILE A 192 4.77 -14.36 19.91
C ILE A 192 4.72 -15.87 19.74
N ASN A 193 4.98 -16.61 20.83
CA ASN A 193 5.01 -18.08 20.82
C ASN A 193 5.95 -18.70 19.76
N GLY A 194 7.05 -18.01 19.44
CA GLY A 194 8.02 -18.44 18.41
C GLY A 194 7.61 -18.14 16.97
N GLU A 195 6.47 -17.48 16.76
CA GLU A 195 6.05 -16.97 15.46
C GLU A 195 6.45 -15.50 15.31
N VAL A 196 7.08 -15.18 14.17
CA VAL A 196 7.54 -13.82 13.85
C VAL A 196 6.43 -13.09 13.10
N PHE A 197 6.06 -11.92 13.62
CA PHE A 197 5.16 -10.97 12.98
C PHE A 197 5.97 -9.75 12.63
N ALA A 198 6.13 -9.49 11.33
CA ALA A 198 6.87 -8.35 10.84
C ALA A 198 6.20 -7.74 9.61
N GLU A 199 6.03 -6.42 9.64
CA GLU A 199 5.48 -5.64 8.53
C GLU A 199 6.33 -4.41 8.28
N LEU A 200 6.41 -4.02 7.00
CA LEU A 200 7.12 -2.81 6.57
C LEU A 200 6.15 -1.66 6.40
N TYR A 201 6.59 -0.47 6.82
CA TYR A 201 5.87 0.78 6.64
C TYR A 201 6.78 1.81 5.99
N GLU A 202 6.23 2.58 5.06
CA GLU A 202 6.97 3.51 4.23
C GLU A 202 6.42 4.93 4.28
N HIS A 203 7.32 5.90 4.12
CA HIS A 203 7.01 7.31 4.08
C HIS A 203 7.00 7.80 2.62
N THR A 204 5.80 7.82 2.02
CA THR A 204 5.57 8.25 0.63
C THR A 204 4.60 9.43 0.51
N ASN A 205 4.44 10.17 1.61
CA ASN A 205 3.59 11.37 1.71
C ASN A 205 4.39 12.50 2.35
N GLY A 206 3.89 13.74 2.32
CA GLY A 206 4.64 14.88 2.89
C GLY A 206 5.97 15.19 2.18
N ILE A 207 6.13 14.75 0.94
CA ILE A 207 7.36 14.86 0.15
C ILE A 207 7.11 15.63 -1.16
N THR A 208 8.19 16.15 -1.76
CA THR A 208 8.17 16.66 -3.13
C THR A 208 8.89 15.65 -4.03
N VAL A 209 8.22 15.25 -5.11
CA VAL A 209 8.73 14.30 -6.10
C VAL A 209 9.05 15.06 -7.39
N ASN A 210 10.31 15.08 -7.77
CA ASN A 210 10.81 15.72 -8.99
C ASN A 210 11.04 14.71 -10.11
N SER A 211 11.39 13.47 -9.74
CA SER A 211 11.61 12.36 -10.65
C SER A 211 11.36 11.03 -9.94
N GLY A 212 11.39 9.93 -10.69
CA GLY A 212 11.35 8.59 -10.12
C GLY A 212 12.41 8.33 -9.05
N ALA A 213 13.58 8.96 -9.14
CA ALA A 213 14.66 8.80 -8.17
C ALA A 213 14.28 9.19 -6.74
N ASP A 214 13.35 10.13 -6.56
CA ASP A 214 12.90 10.56 -5.24
C ASP A 214 12.09 9.47 -4.51
N LEU A 215 11.60 8.46 -5.23
CA LEU A 215 10.86 7.32 -4.68
C LEU A 215 11.59 5.99 -4.93
N PHE A 216 11.82 5.63 -6.19
CA PHE A 216 12.45 4.36 -6.57
C PHE A 216 13.93 4.28 -6.21
N GLY A 217 14.62 5.43 -6.10
CA GLY A 217 16.00 5.49 -5.61
C GLY A 217 16.13 5.01 -4.16
N LYS A 218 15.06 5.08 -3.37
CA LYS A 218 15.02 4.65 -1.96
C LYS A 218 14.79 3.15 -1.78
N LEU A 219 14.45 2.44 -2.85
CA LEU A 219 14.13 1.01 -2.84
C LEU A 219 15.35 0.10 -3.03
N ASN A 220 16.54 0.67 -3.25
CA ASN A 220 17.79 -0.06 -3.48
C ASN A 220 17.70 -1.10 -4.61
N LEU A 221 17.07 -0.75 -5.75
CA LEU A 221 16.86 -1.68 -6.86
C LEU A 221 18.14 -1.96 -7.66
N GLU A 222 18.98 -0.94 -7.87
CA GLU A 222 20.14 -1.05 -8.74
C GLU A 222 21.19 -2.03 -8.20
N GLY A 223 21.55 -3.04 -9.00
CA GLY A 223 22.57 -4.03 -8.66
C GLY A 223 22.18 -5.06 -7.60
N ARG A 224 20.99 -4.98 -7.00
CA ARG A 224 20.55 -5.84 -5.88
C ARG A 224 19.43 -6.81 -6.24
N ILE A 225 18.86 -6.73 -7.44
CA ILE A 225 17.79 -7.63 -7.90
C ILE A 225 18.38 -9.01 -8.20
N THR A 226 17.89 -10.03 -7.50
CA THR A 226 18.29 -11.44 -7.68
C THR A 226 17.36 -12.19 -8.62
N SER A 227 16.07 -11.84 -8.64
CA SER A 227 15.12 -12.36 -9.63
C SER A 227 13.98 -11.38 -9.86
N ALA A 228 13.34 -11.48 -11.03
CA ALA A 228 12.17 -10.71 -11.38
C ALA A 228 11.07 -11.63 -11.90
N GLN A 229 9.83 -11.33 -11.53
CA GLN A 229 8.64 -12.03 -11.96
C GLN A 229 7.55 -11.02 -12.26
N TRP A 230 6.56 -11.42 -13.04
CA TRP A 230 5.39 -10.59 -13.30
C TRP A 230 4.14 -11.44 -13.39
N GLU A 231 2.98 -10.82 -13.25
CA GLU A 231 1.70 -11.44 -13.60
C GLU A 231 0.77 -10.43 -14.27
N SER A 232 -0.25 -10.93 -14.97
CA SER A 232 -1.29 -10.10 -15.58
C SER A 232 -2.19 -9.48 -14.51
N PHE A 233 -2.88 -8.39 -14.85
CA PHE A 233 -3.89 -7.82 -13.96
C PHE A 233 -5.00 -8.80 -13.62
N ASP A 234 -5.46 -9.64 -14.56
CA ASP A 234 -6.47 -10.66 -14.27
C ASP A 234 -6.01 -11.67 -13.21
N SER A 235 -4.76 -12.16 -13.34
CA SER A 235 -4.18 -13.08 -12.34
C SER A 235 -4.12 -12.42 -10.96
N TRP A 236 -3.61 -11.20 -10.91
CA TRP A 236 -3.47 -10.44 -9.67
C TRP A 236 -4.83 -10.13 -9.03
N ASN A 237 -5.77 -9.59 -9.80
CA ASN A 237 -7.08 -9.13 -9.34
C ASN A 237 -7.96 -10.29 -8.83
N ASN A 238 -7.75 -11.50 -9.35
CA ASN A 238 -8.46 -12.70 -8.93
C ASN A 238 -7.64 -13.57 -7.96
N GLY A 239 -6.46 -13.11 -7.51
CA GLY A 239 -5.60 -13.86 -6.58
C GLY A 239 -5.12 -15.21 -7.12
N GLN A 240 -4.95 -15.33 -8.45
CA GLN A 240 -4.56 -16.59 -9.10
C GLN A 240 -3.08 -16.90 -8.95
N GLN A 241 -2.25 -15.88 -8.69
CA GLN A 241 -0.80 -16.02 -8.45
C GLN A 241 -0.05 -16.70 -9.60
N GLN A 242 -0.44 -16.40 -10.84
CA GLN A 242 0.18 -16.94 -12.06
C GLN A 242 1.44 -16.15 -12.43
N TYR A 243 2.49 -16.36 -11.65
CA TYR A 243 3.77 -15.68 -11.86
C TYR A 243 4.50 -16.23 -13.08
N SER A 244 4.93 -15.32 -13.95
CA SER A 244 5.83 -15.59 -15.07
C SER A 244 7.22 -15.01 -14.76
N PRO A 245 8.30 -15.76 -15.01
CA PRO A 245 9.65 -15.21 -14.84
C PRO A 245 9.88 -14.07 -15.82
N LEU A 246 10.55 -13.02 -15.35
CA LEU A 246 11.08 -11.96 -16.18
C LEU A 246 12.60 -12.11 -16.23
N ALA A 247 13.15 -12.30 -17.43
CA ALA A 247 14.59 -12.32 -17.59
C ALA A 247 15.18 -10.96 -17.18
N GLY A 248 16.20 -11.00 -16.32
CA GLY A 248 17.02 -9.82 -16.04
C GLY A 248 17.87 -9.41 -17.24
N GLY A 249 18.81 -8.50 -17.01
CA GLY A 249 19.75 -8.03 -18.03
C GLY A 249 19.36 -6.67 -18.61
N GLU A 250 19.78 -6.40 -19.84
CA GLU A 250 19.73 -5.06 -20.44
C GLU A 250 18.32 -4.46 -20.48
N THR A 251 17.28 -5.26 -20.79
CA THR A 251 15.89 -4.78 -20.83
C THR A 251 15.40 -4.29 -19.47
N LEU A 252 15.58 -5.09 -18.41
CA LEU A 252 15.18 -4.72 -17.06
C LEU A 252 16.02 -3.55 -16.55
N ASN A 253 17.34 -3.57 -16.78
CA ASN A 253 18.23 -2.50 -16.34
C ASN A 253 17.93 -1.16 -17.05
N GLY A 254 17.62 -1.21 -18.35
CA GLY A 254 17.19 -0.06 -19.14
C GLY A 254 15.88 0.52 -18.62
N PHE A 255 14.89 -0.33 -18.32
CA PHE A 255 13.65 0.10 -17.69
C PHE A 255 13.89 0.74 -16.32
N LEU A 256 14.69 0.13 -15.45
CA LEU A 256 14.98 0.69 -14.12
C LEU A 256 15.69 2.03 -14.21
N SER A 257 16.64 2.17 -15.14
CA SER A 257 17.31 3.45 -15.40
C SER A 257 16.33 4.52 -15.87
N ALA A 258 15.44 4.18 -16.81
CA ALA A 258 14.39 5.08 -17.26
C ALA A 258 13.37 5.40 -16.15
N LEU A 259 13.09 4.46 -15.26
CA LEU A 259 12.21 4.63 -14.12
C LEU A 259 12.79 5.63 -13.11
N GLN A 260 14.10 5.62 -12.85
CA GLN A 260 14.76 6.63 -12.02
C GLN A 260 14.61 8.04 -12.61
N ALA A 261 14.67 8.17 -13.93
CA ALA A 261 14.52 9.44 -14.63
C ALA A 261 13.05 9.83 -14.93
N ALA A 262 12.10 8.96 -14.58
CA ALA A 262 10.71 9.11 -15.00
C ALA A 262 10.06 10.38 -14.44
N LYS A 263 9.19 10.99 -15.24
CA LYS A 263 8.51 12.22 -14.89
C LYS A 263 7.30 11.91 -13.98
N PRO A 264 7.16 12.58 -12.83
CA PRO A 264 6.01 12.36 -11.97
C PRO A 264 4.76 13.05 -12.52
N LEU A 265 3.62 12.38 -12.36
CA LEU A 265 2.28 12.85 -12.72
C LEU A 265 1.36 12.69 -11.50
N ALA A 266 0.57 13.71 -11.19
CA ALA A 266 -0.42 13.63 -10.12
C ALA A 266 -1.44 12.52 -10.39
N ALA A 267 -1.81 11.76 -9.37
CA ALA A 267 -2.76 10.66 -9.52
C ALA A 267 -4.20 11.12 -9.83
N GLU A 268 -4.67 12.19 -9.18
CA GLU A 268 -6.10 12.58 -9.24
C GLU A 268 -6.61 12.79 -10.68
N PRO A 269 -5.93 13.55 -11.57
CA PRO A 269 -6.42 13.73 -12.93
C PRO A 269 -6.46 12.42 -13.74
N LEU A 270 -5.50 11.51 -13.52
CA LEU A 270 -5.47 10.21 -14.20
C LEU A 270 -6.59 9.31 -13.68
N ILE A 271 -6.87 9.35 -12.38
CA ILE A 271 -7.99 8.62 -11.76
C ILE A 271 -9.32 9.12 -12.32
N GLU A 272 -9.53 10.43 -12.40
CA GLU A 272 -10.74 11.03 -12.98
C GLU A 272 -10.92 10.68 -14.46
N GLN A 273 -9.83 10.48 -15.19
CA GLN A 273 -9.82 10.04 -16.59
C GLN A 273 -9.99 8.53 -16.77
N GLY A 274 -10.17 7.77 -15.69
CA GLY A 274 -10.42 6.33 -15.77
C GLY A 274 -9.17 5.49 -16.03
N ILE A 275 -8.00 5.90 -15.51
CA ILE A 275 -6.75 5.10 -15.61
C ILE A 275 -6.92 3.64 -15.13
N TYR A 276 -7.90 3.38 -14.26
CA TYR A 276 -8.23 2.08 -13.71
C TYR A 276 -9.34 1.32 -14.46
N ASP A 277 -9.98 1.94 -15.43
CA ASP A 277 -11.07 1.33 -16.21
C ASP A 277 -10.52 0.29 -17.21
N SER A 278 -9.22 0.37 -17.51
CA SER A 278 -8.52 -0.60 -18.35
C SER A 278 -7.93 -1.74 -17.52
N GLU A 279 -8.01 -2.96 -18.05
CA GLU A 279 -7.29 -4.14 -17.56
C GLU A 279 -5.87 -4.23 -18.12
N ASP A 280 -5.45 -3.28 -18.96
CA ASP A 280 -4.12 -3.23 -19.58
C ASP A 280 -3.04 -2.84 -18.56
N ARG A 281 -2.83 -3.75 -17.61
CA ARG A 281 -1.98 -3.62 -16.43
C ARG A 281 -1.25 -4.93 -16.15
N LYS A 282 -0.06 -4.78 -15.60
CA LYS A 282 0.78 -5.91 -15.13
C LYS A 282 1.35 -5.56 -13.77
N VAL A 283 1.56 -6.58 -12.94
CA VAL A 283 2.26 -6.41 -11.66
C VAL A 283 3.65 -7.01 -11.80
N LEU A 284 4.67 -6.20 -11.52
CA LEU A 284 6.07 -6.56 -11.56
C LEU A 284 6.60 -6.75 -10.14
N TYR A 285 7.23 -7.89 -9.91
CA TYR A 285 7.82 -8.32 -8.65
C TYR A 285 9.34 -8.37 -8.79
N LEU A 286 10.05 -7.61 -7.96
CA LEU A 286 11.52 -7.54 -7.97
C LEU A 286 12.03 -8.08 -6.64
N GLN A 287 12.63 -9.27 -6.66
CA GLN A 287 13.25 -9.89 -5.49
C GLN A 287 14.66 -9.35 -5.31
N LEU A 288 14.97 -8.83 -4.12
CA LEU A 288 16.28 -8.29 -3.77
C LEU A 288 17.14 -9.32 -3.01
N GLU A 289 18.45 -9.06 -2.93
CA GLU A 289 19.45 -9.89 -2.24
C GLU A 289 19.20 -10.05 -0.73
N ASP A 290 18.48 -9.11 -0.12
CA ASP A 290 18.13 -9.10 1.30
C ASP A 290 16.75 -9.71 1.58
N ASN A 291 16.22 -10.43 0.58
CA ASN A 291 14.92 -11.09 0.57
C ASN A 291 13.70 -10.14 0.60
N ALA A 292 13.90 -8.82 0.51
CA ALA A 292 12.80 -7.90 0.24
C ALA A 292 12.29 -8.04 -1.20
N ARG A 293 10.97 -7.90 -1.38
CA ARG A 293 10.31 -7.94 -2.69
C ARG A 293 9.58 -6.63 -2.95
N VAL A 294 10.01 -5.91 -3.97
CA VAL A 294 9.37 -4.67 -4.43
C VAL A 294 8.27 -5.00 -5.44
N GLU A 295 7.11 -4.38 -5.27
CA GLU A 295 5.94 -4.57 -6.13
C GLU A 295 5.60 -3.27 -6.89
N LEU A 296 5.53 -3.36 -8.21
CA LEU A 296 5.23 -2.25 -9.11
C LEU A 296 4.00 -2.56 -9.96
N THR A 297 3.09 -1.60 -10.09
CA THR A 297 1.98 -1.70 -11.05
C THR A 297 2.35 -0.94 -12.32
N LEU A 298 2.36 -1.64 -13.44
CA LEU A 298 2.63 -1.09 -14.77
C LEU A 298 1.32 -0.95 -15.53
N PHE A 299 1.12 0.18 -16.18
CA PHE A 299 -0.04 0.48 -17.02
C PHE A 299 0.44 0.57 -18.47
N GLY A 300 -0.22 -0.14 -19.39
CA GLY A 300 0.26 -0.31 -20.77
C GLY A 300 0.51 0.99 -21.55
N GLN A 301 -0.06 2.09 -21.10
CA GLN A 301 0.20 3.45 -21.60
C GLN A 301 1.52 4.09 -21.13
N GLY A 302 2.48 3.32 -20.61
CA GLY A 302 3.81 3.84 -20.23
C GLY A 302 3.91 4.40 -18.81
N LEU A 303 2.96 4.06 -17.93
CA LEU A 303 2.93 4.58 -16.56
C LEU A 303 3.28 3.49 -15.53
N VAL A 304 3.94 3.90 -14.46
CA VAL A 304 4.28 3.04 -13.32
C VAL A 304 3.74 3.66 -12.03
N ARG A 305 3.21 2.82 -11.13
CA ARG A 305 2.81 3.19 -9.78
C ARG A 305 3.50 2.27 -8.76
N TYR A 306 3.88 2.86 -7.62
CA TYR A 306 4.43 2.14 -6.46
C TYR A 306 3.55 2.35 -5.24
N GLY A 307 3.10 1.23 -4.67
CA GLY A 307 2.28 1.20 -3.48
C GLY A 307 1.16 2.22 -3.46
N GLN A 308 1.06 2.93 -2.34
CA GLN A 308 -0.03 3.86 -2.11
C GLN A 308 0.29 5.28 -2.56
N ALA A 309 1.52 5.59 -2.99
CA ALA A 309 1.91 6.93 -3.37
C ALA A 309 0.94 7.53 -4.42
N PRO A 310 0.42 8.76 -4.20
CA PRO A 310 -0.55 9.40 -5.09
C PRO A 310 0.13 10.06 -6.31
N VAL A 311 1.06 9.34 -6.91
CA VAL A 311 1.86 9.77 -8.05
C VAL A 311 2.05 8.60 -9.01
N PHE A 312 1.95 8.89 -10.29
CA PHE A 312 2.33 8.00 -11.37
C PHE A 312 3.64 8.48 -11.98
N PHE A 313 4.37 7.58 -12.60
CA PHE A 313 5.62 7.91 -13.27
C PHE A 313 5.52 7.57 -14.75
N GLU A 314 5.67 8.61 -15.58
CA GLU A 314 5.77 8.49 -17.03
C GLU A 314 7.20 8.10 -17.39
N VAL A 315 7.35 6.84 -17.80
CA VAL A 315 8.64 6.25 -18.17
C VAL A 315 8.90 6.51 -19.66
N GLU A 316 10.17 6.68 -20.03
CA GLU A 316 10.57 6.80 -21.42
C GLU A 316 10.00 5.64 -22.26
N SER A 317 9.35 5.97 -23.37
CA SER A 317 8.48 5.04 -24.08
C SER A 317 9.22 3.86 -24.69
N GLY A 318 10.46 4.06 -25.17
CA GLY A 318 11.31 2.98 -25.68
C GLY A 318 11.63 1.94 -24.60
N ALA A 319 12.14 2.39 -23.46
CA ALA A 319 12.49 1.54 -22.33
C ALA A 319 11.26 0.82 -21.75
N PHE A 320 10.14 1.54 -21.59
CA PHE A 320 8.90 0.94 -21.12
C PHE A 320 8.38 -0.13 -22.08
N GLN A 321 8.30 0.18 -23.38
CA GLN A 321 7.75 -0.73 -24.38
C GLN A 321 8.61 -1.99 -24.52
N GLN A 322 9.94 -1.86 -24.49
CA GLN A 322 10.85 -3.01 -24.51
C GLN A 322 10.59 -3.97 -23.35
N LEU A 323 10.42 -3.45 -22.13
CA LEU A 323 10.05 -4.28 -20.99
C LEU A 323 8.64 -4.86 -21.16
N TRP A 324 7.67 -4.04 -21.52
CA TRP A 324 6.28 -4.43 -21.67
C TRP A 324 6.10 -5.58 -22.67
N ASP A 325 6.80 -5.52 -23.80
CA ASP A 325 6.77 -6.53 -24.85
C ASP A 325 7.48 -7.82 -24.49
N SER A 326 8.42 -7.79 -23.54
CA SER A 326 9.06 -9.00 -22.99
C SER A 326 8.13 -9.80 -22.08
N MET A 327 7.07 -9.17 -21.57
CA MET A 327 6.06 -9.76 -20.70
C MET A 327 4.83 -10.21 -21.51
N LYS A 328 5.00 -11.19 -22.38
CA LYS A 328 3.90 -11.80 -23.15
C LYS A 328 3.67 -13.23 -22.67
N LEU A 329 2.39 -13.59 -22.50
CA LEU A 329 1.95 -14.98 -22.34
C LEU A 329 2.02 -15.71 -23.68
#